data_AF-A0AAJ0AXK6-F1
#
_entry.id   AF-A0AAJ0AXK6-F1
#
_cell.length_a   1.000
_cell.length_b   1.000
_cell.length_c   1.000
_cell.angle_alpha   90.00
_cell.angle_beta   90.00
_cell.angle_gamma   90.00
#
_symmetry.space_group_name_H-M   'P 1'
#
loop_
_entity.id
_entity.type
_entity.pdbx_description
1 polymer ?
#
loop_
_entity_poly.entity_id
_entity_poly.type
_entity_poly.pdbx_seq_one_letter_code
_entity_poly.pdbx_strand_id
1 'polypeptide(L)'
;MKTIGTFLLATLAGQALAQFQVKMEVRFSDRMIDVGNLDLFAVTWQTIYGESGNTRAIMTDRSTGAQTNECTHADDYDPDVTVRVKMNGAWGKTPGLEGNEMRDGLVQSMWEVLSRVSDPYGYEVFNGCRGLTWMEGVGYTSDAACGPQSSRNCQYPCRKENSPGLAQCMNHTWGHKVPSSLRVTAYVDGQLQPDDLIIEFSATANSESGGCGWVGSIAGALAGFIPVGGKLFSKGIEIGCSD
;
A
#
# COMPACT_ATOMS: atom_id res chain seq x y z
N MET A 1 25.45 -32.02 -61.63
CA MET A 1 24.27 -31.69 -60.80
C MET A 1 24.34 -32.47 -59.49
N LYS A 2 24.38 -31.73 -58.38
CA LYS A 2 24.04 -32.04 -56.97
C LYS A 2 24.65 -33.28 -56.29
N THR A 3 25.71 -33.00 -55.53
CA THR A 3 26.19 -33.70 -54.34
C THR A 3 25.06 -33.85 -53.31
N ILE A 4 24.86 -35.07 -52.80
CA ILE A 4 23.92 -35.38 -51.72
C ILE A 4 24.60 -34.99 -50.39
N GLY A 5 24.08 -33.95 -49.76
CA GLY A 5 24.56 -33.45 -48.47
C GLY A 5 24.13 -34.36 -47.31
N THR A 6 25.11 -34.75 -46.50
CA THR A 6 24.94 -35.44 -45.23
C THR A 6 24.09 -34.58 -44.28
N PHE A 7 22.92 -35.09 -43.88
CA PHE A 7 22.10 -34.50 -42.83
C PHE A 7 22.86 -34.59 -41.49
N LEU A 8 23.30 -33.45 -40.98
CA LEU A 8 23.65 -33.28 -39.57
C LEU A 8 22.35 -33.37 -38.76
N LEU A 9 22.22 -34.44 -37.97
CA LEU A 9 21.26 -34.52 -36.87
C LEU A 9 21.60 -33.43 -35.86
N ALA A 10 20.85 -32.33 -35.91
CA ALA A 10 20.84 -31.35 -34.83
C ALA A 10 20.26 -32.03 -33.59
N THR A 11 21.12 -32.27 -32.59
CA THR A 11 20.74 -32.74 -31.27
C THR A 11 19.77 -31.74 -30.63
N LEU A 12 18.51 -32.14 -30.51
CA LEU A 12 17.54 -31.57 -29.57
C LEU A 12 18.04 -31.84 -28.14
N ALA A 13 18.91 -30.98 -27.64
CA ALA A 13 19.34 -30.96 -26.25
C ALA A 13 19.43 -29.50 -25.77
N GLY A 14 18.30 -28.81 -25.87
CA GLY A 14 18.04 -27.55 -25.22
C GLY A 14 16.75 -27.68 -24.41
N GLN A 15 16.67 -28.67 -23.52
CA GLN A 15 15.71 -28.56 -22.43
C GLN A 15 16.22 -27.39 -21.59
N ALA A 16 15.58 -26.23 -21.75
CA ALA A 16 15.67 -25.18 -20.76
C ALA A 16 15.37 -25.84 -19.42
N LEU A 17 16.38 -25.93 -18.56
CA LEU A 17 16.12 -26.14 -17.14
C LEU A 17 15.24 -24.94 -16.76
N ALA A 18 13.93 -25.16 -16.64
CA ALA A 18 13.03 -24.20 -16.05
C ALA A 18 13.63 -23.92 -14.67
N GLN A 19 14.27 -22.76 -14.54
CA GLN A 19 14.70 -22.27 -13.26
C GLN A 19 13.40 -22.02 -12.53
N PHE A 20 13.09 -22.85 -11.52
CA PHE A 20 11.89 -22.71 -10.71
C PHE A 20 11.82 -21.26 -10.21
N GLN A 21 10.97 -20.46 -10.82
CA GLN A 21 11.01 -19.02 -10.67
C GLN A 21 9.63 -18.51 -10.27
N VAL A 22 9.56 -17.96 -9.07
CA VAL A 22 8.37 -17.33 -8.50
C VAL A 22 8.32 -15.89 -8.98
N LYS A 23 7.25 -15.50 -9.64
CA LYS A 23 6.95 -14.13 -10.06
C LYS A 23 5.73 -13.63 -9.31
N MET A 24 5.79 -12.38 -8.88
CA MET A 24 4.68 -11.73 -8.18
C MET A 24 4.00 -10.77 -9.13
N GLU A 25 2.67 -10.82 -9.18
CA GLU A 25 1.84 -9.84 -9.85
C GLU A 25 0.96 -9.16 -8.80
N VAL A 26 0.88 -7.83 -8.85
CA VAL A 26 -0.05 -7.04 -8.05
C VAL A 26 -1.00 -6.31 -8.99
N ARG A 27 -2.30 -6.52 -8.78
CA ARG A 27 -3.37 -5.77 -9.43
C ARG A 27 -4.08 -4.89 -8.41
N PHE A 28 -4.39 -3.65 -8.76
CA PHE A 28 -5.18 -2.78 -7.91
C PHE A 28 -6.24 -2.01 -8.70
N SER A 29 -7.29 -1.54 -8.01
CA SER A 29 -8.38 -0.77 -8.61
C SER A 29 -7.98 0.69 -8.86
N ASP A 30 -8.49 1.32 -9.92
CA ASP A 30 -8.33 2.77 -10.15
C ASP A 30 -9.05 3.61 -9.08
N ARG A 31 -10.12 3.07 -8.50
CA ARG A 31 -10.89 3.72 -7.44
C ARG A 31 -10.06 3.82 -6.17
N MET A 32 -9.73 5.04 -5.78
CA MET A 32 -9.05 5.41 -4.56
C MET A 32 -10.05 5.74 -3.45
N ILE A 33 -9.77 5.28 -2.24
CA ILE A 33 -10.51 5.53 -1.01
C ILE A 33 -9.65 6.40 -0.11
N ASP A 34 -10.20 7.52 0.34
CA ASP A 34 -9.58 8.30 1.40
C ASP A 34 -9.73 7.56 2.74
N VAL A 35 -8.61 7.16 3.31
CA VAL A 35 -8.56 6.43 4.58
C VAL A 35 -8.02 7.30 5.71
N GLY A 36 -7.83 8.60 5.47
CA GLY A 36 -7.36 9.52 6.48
C GLY A 36 -5.99 9.13 7.02
N ASN A 37 -5.74 9.48 8.26
CA ASN A 37 -4.51 9.16 8.99
C ASN A 37 -4.40 7.72 9.51
N LEU A 38 -5.08 6.77 8.86
CA LEU A 38 -5.00 5.36 9.22
C LEU A 38 -3.57 4.84 9.05
N ASP A 39 -3.02 4.20 10.09
CA ASP A 39 -1.73 3.52 10.00
C ASP A 39 -1.86 2.28 9.10
N LEU A 40 -1.51 2.46 7.82
CA LEU A 40 -1.60 1.41 6.80
C LEU A 40 -0.79 0.18 7.17
N PHE A 41 0.39 0.34 7.78
CA PHE A 41 1.26 -0.77 8.15
C PHE A 41 0.62 -1.60 9.26
N ALA A 42 0.06 -0.94 10.27
CA ALA A 42 -0.62 -1.61 11.37
C ALA A 42 -1.87 -2.39 10.90
N VAL A 43 -2.70 -1.76 10.07
CA VAL A 43 -3.97 -2.38 9.63
C VAL A 43 -3.81 -3.41 8.51
N THR A 44 -2.67 -3.42 7.80
CA THR A 44 -2.37 -4.43 6.79
C THR A 44 -1.29 -5.39 7.28
N TRP A 45 -0.02 -5.05 7.10
CA TRP A 45 1.14 -5.87 7.39
C TRP A 45 1.08 -6.52 8.78
N GLN A 46 1.01 -5.71 9.84
CA GLN A 46 1.04 -6.24 11.21
C GLN A 46 -0.19 -7.09 11.50
N THR A 47 -1.35 -6.75 10.93
CA THR A 47 -2.56 -7.56 11.07
C THR A 47 -2.40 -8.94 10.42
N ILE A 48 -1.81 -9.02 9.22
CA ILE A 48 -1.52 -10.30 8.55
C ILE A 48 -0.61 -11.18 9.41
N TYR A 49 0.49 -10.61 9.92
CA TYR A 49 1.45 -11.35 10.75
C TYR A 49 0.96 -11.60 12.19
N GLY A 50 -0.06 -10.87 12.65
CA GLY A 50 -0.68 -11.06 13.96
C GLY A 50 -1.86 -12.04 13.96
N GLU A 51 -2.42 -12.38 12.79
CA GLU A 51 -3.60 -13.24 12.70
C GLU A 51 -3.28 -14.72 13.01
N SER A 52 -4.19 -15.39 13.72
CA SER A 52 -4.04 -16.81 14.02
C SER A 52 -4.17 -17.63 12.73
N GLY A 53 -3.25 -18.56 12.50
CA GLY A 53 -3.28 -19.39 11.29
C GLY A 53 -2.62 -18.77 10.04
N ASN A 54 -1.99 -17.60 10.17
CA ASN A 54 -1.25 -16.92 9.09
C ASN A 54 -0.04 -17.69 8.50
N THR A 55 0.16 -18.94 8.86
CA THR A 55 1.12 -19.83 8.21
C THR A 55 0.51 -20.49 6.97
N ARG A 56 -0.81 -20.38 6.76
CA ARG A 56 -1.51 -20.96 5.61
C ARG A 56 -2.53 -20.05 4.98
N ALA A 57 -3.26 -19.30 5.79
CA ALA A 57 -4.31 -18.42 5.31
C ALA A 57 -4.66 -17.38 6.36
N ILE A 58 -5.31 -16.31 5.92
CA ILE A 58 -5.93 -15.31 6.78
C ILE A 58 -7.31 -14.95 6.24
N MET A 59 -8.20 -14.58 7.13
CA MET A 59 -9.44 -13.90 6.78
C MET A 59 -9.76 -12.92 7.89
N THR A 60 -9.73 -11.63 7.58
CA THR A 60 -9.97 -10.55 8.54
C THR A 60 -10.96 -9.55 7.97
N ASP A 61 -11.70 -8.93 8.88
CA ASP A 61 -12.68 -7.91 8.58
C ASP A 61 -12.74 -6.95 9.78
N ARG A 62 -12.01 -5.84 9.68
CA ARG A 62 -11.80 -4.91 10.79
C ARG A 62 -12.21 -3.51 10.38
N SER A 63 -12.76 -2.74 11.32
CA SER A 63 -13.12 -1.33 11.12
C SER A 63 -12.42 -0.46 12.14
N THR A 64 -11.89 0.67 11.67
CA THR A 64 -11.10 1.61 12.47
C THR A 64 -11.53 3.03 12.12
N GLY A 65 -11.70 3.88 13.14
CA GLY A 65 -11.91 5.31 12.93
C GLY A 65 -10.61 6.00 12.51
N ALA A 66 -10.70 6.93 11.55
CA ALA A 66 -9.60 7.76 11.11
C ALA A 66 -10.07 9.21 10.92
N GLN A 67 -9.12 10.11 10.68
CA GLN A 67 -9.39 11.51 10.41
C GLN A 67 -8.90 11.89 9.02
N THR A 68 -9.79 12.52 8.26
CA THR A 68 -9.55 13.01 6.90
C THR A 68 -9.40 14.52 6.86
N ASN A 69 -9.91 15.24 7.86
CA ASN A 69 -9.74 16.67 8.01
C ASN A 69 -8.26 17.03 8.23
N GLU A 70 -7.73 17.93 7.39
CA GLU A 70 -6.34 18.39 7.46
C GLU A 70 -6.05 19.20 8.74
N CYS A 71 -7.09 19.73 9.39
CA CYS A 71 -6.99 20.58 10.56
C CYS A 71 -8.20 20.36 11.48
N THR A 72 -8.01 19.63 12.58
CA THR A 72 -9.07 19.26 13.52
C THR A 72 -8.90 20.01 14.85
N HIS A 73 -10.00 20.62 15.29
CA HIS A 73 -10.03 21.41 16.52
C HIS A 73 -9.64 20.59 17.75
N ALA A 74 -9.05 21.23 18.76
CA ALA A 74 -8.55 20.57 19.96
C ALA A 74 -9.64 19.99 20.86
N ASP A 75 -10.90 20.37 20.65
CA ASP A 75 -12.04 19.81 21.36
C ASP A 75 -12.79 18.76 20.52
N ASP A 76 -12.32 18.49 19.29
CA ASP A 76 -12.85 17.46 18.40
C ASP A 76 -11.88 16.27 18.35
N TYR A 77 -12.27 15.19 19.00
CA TYR A 77 -11.47 13.96 19.14
C TYR A 77 -12.08 12.78 18.39
N ASP A 78 -13.25 12.98 17.78
CA ASP A 78 -13.97 11.90 17.13
C ASP A 78 -13.39 11.67 15.72
N PRO A 79 -13.29 10.41 15.26
CA PRO A 79 -12.94 10.13 13.89
C PRO A 79 -14.05 10.62 12.94
N ASP A 80 -13.66 11.30 11.87
CA ASP A 80 -14.61 11.82 10.86
C ASP A 80 -14.96 10.77 9.78
N VAL A 81 -14.20 9.67 9.73
CA VAL A 81 -14.44 8.54 8.83
C VAL A 81 -14.24 7.22 9.55
N THR A 82 -15.06 6.22 9.20
CA THR A 82 -14.80 4.82 9.56
C THR A 82 -14.31 4.08 8.34
N VAL A 83 -13.10 3.54 8.43
CA VAL A 83 -12.48 2.74 7.39
C VAL A 83 -12.62 1.26 7.75
N ARG A 84 -13.11 0.47 6.81
CA ARG A 84 -13.16 -0.99 6.91
C ARG A 84 -12.13 -1.61 5.98
N VAL A 85 -11.28 -2.44 6.56
CA VAL A 85 -10.23 -3.20 5.86
C VAL A 85 -10.58 -4.67 5.95
N LYS A 86 -10.77 -5.30 4.79
CA LYS A 86 -10.92 -6.75 4.67
C LYS A 86 -9.68 -7.32 4.04
N MET A 87 -9.19 -8.43 4.59
CA MET A 87 -8.09 -9.16 3.98
C MET A 87 -8.42 -10.63 3.93
N ASN A 88 -8.22 -11.22 2.77
CA ASN A 88 -8.33 -12.65 2.54
C ASN A 88 -7.08 -13.10 1.83
N GLY A 89 -6.42 -14.14 2.33
CA GLY A 89 -5.25 -14.68 1.66
C GLY A 89 -5.08 -16.14 1.97
N ALA A 90 -4.53 -16.86 1.00
CA ALA A 90 -4.20 -18.27 1.11
C ALA A 90 -2.83 -18.51 0.47
N TRP A 91 -2.01 -19.30 1.15
CA TRP A 91 -0.70 -19.70 0.65
C TRP A 91 -0.33 -21.11 1.10
N GLY A 92 0.22 -21.86 0.17
CA GLY A 92 0.65 -23.23 0.36
C GLY A 92 2.15 -23.37 0.56
N LYS A 93 2.56 -24.64 0.66
CA LYS A 93 3.97 -25.01 0.51
C LYS A 93 4.27 -25.14 -0.97
N THR A 94 5.04 -24.19 -1.49
CA THR A 94 5.54 -24.21 -2.86
C THR A 94 6.86 -24.98 -2.91
N PRO A 95 7.06 -25.96 -3.82
CA PRO A 95 8.32 -26.67 -3.93
C PRO A 95 9.51 -25.71 -4.03
N GLY A 96 10.60 -25.99 -3.31
CA GLY A 96 11.79 -25.14 -3.31
C GLY A 96 11.73 -23.91 -2.40
N LEU A 97 10.53 -23.45 -2.00
CA LEU A 97 10.38 -22.43 -0.96
C LEU A 97 10.39 -23.07 0.44
N GLU A 98 11.01 -22.39 1.39
CA GLU A 98 11.09 -22.81 2.78
C GLU A 98 10.12 -22.02 3.67
N GLY A 99 9.69 -22.62 4.78
CA GLY A 99 8.85 -21.95 5.78
C GLY A 99 7.59 -21.30 5.20
N ASN A 100 7.50 -19.97 5.34
CA ASN A 100 6.41 -19.14 4.84
C ASN A 100 6.88 -18.16 3.77
N GLU A 101 7.92 -18.48 3.00
CA GLU A 101 8.47 -17.57 1.99
C GLU A 101 7.43 -17.15 0.94
N MET A 102 6.48 -18.01 0.57
CA MET A 102 5.39 -17.62 -0.34
C MET A 102 4.53 -16.50 0.25
N ARG A 103 4.11 -16.64 1.52
CA ARG A 103 3.42 -15.57 2.24
C ARG A 103 4.24 -14.30 2.27
N ASP A 104 5.51 -14.42 2.67
CA ASP A 104 6.36 -13.26 2.84
C ASP A 104 6.54 -12.54 1.48
N GLY A 105 6.61 -13.26 0.37
CA GLY A 105 6.59 -12.69 -0.98
C GLY A 105 5.28 -11.98 -1.31
N LEU A 106 4.12 -12.60 -1.03
CA LEU A 106 2.80 -11.97 -1.21
C LEU A 106 2.67 -10.67 -0.40
N VAL A 107 3.06 -10.70 0.87
CA VAL A 107 2.92 -9.57 1.80
C VAL A 107 3.92 -8.45 1.49
N GLN A 108 5.17 -8.78 1.16
CA GLN A 108 6.18 -7.82 0.68
C GLN A 108 5.73 -7.12 -0.60
N SER A 109 5.28 -7.89 -1.61
CA SER A 109 4.79 -7.31 -2.86
C SER A 109 3.56 -6.45 -2.66
N MET A 110 2.62 -6.87 -1.80
CA MET A 110 1.47 -6.06 -1.43
C MET A 110 1.90 -4.72 -0.85
N TRP A 111 2.78 -4.73 0.16
CA TRP A 111 3.15 -3.53 0.90
C TRP A 111 3.91 -2.53 0.06
N GLU A 112 4.86 -2.99 -0.76
CA GLU A 112 5.62 -2.13 -1.67
C GLU A 112 4.71 -1.43 -2.68
N VAL A 113 3.73 -2.15 -3.25
CA VAL A 113 2.80 -1.55 -4.21
C VAL A 113 1.81 -0.64 -3.50
N LEU A 114 1.21 -1.07 -2.38
CA LEU A 114 0.27 -0.25 -1.61
C LEU A 114 0.89 1.09 -1.19
N SER A 115 2.09 1.05 -0.63
CA SER A 115 2.81 2.25 -0.20
C SER A 115 3.04 3.19 -1.38
N ARG A 116 3.58 2.67 -2.49
CA ARG A 116 3.92 3.50 -3.66
C ARG A 116 2.72 4.05 -4.42
N VAL A 117 1.58 3.34 -4.42
CA VAL A 117 0.32 3.87 -4.96
C VAL A 117 -0.23 4.95 -4.05
N SER A 118 -0.05 4.83 -2.73
CA SER A 118 -0.60 5.76 -1.74
C SER A 118 0.22 7.05 -1.58
N ASP A 119 1.55 6.95 -1.60
CA ASP A 119 2.47 8.05 -1.30
C ASP A 119 2.18 9.35 -2.07
N PRO A 120 1.88 9.34 -3.40
CA PRO A 120 1.60 10.57 -4.15
C PRO A 120 0.32 11.29 -3.72
N TYR A 121 -0.58 10.59 -3.04
CA TYR A 121 -1.85 11.13 -2.53
C TYR A 121 -1.81 11.43 -1.03
N GLY A 122 -0.63 11.29 -0.42
CA GLY A 122 -0.42 11.61 0.98
C GLY A 122 -0.67 13.08 1.28
N TYR A 123 -1.23 13.37 2.44
CA TYR A 123 -1.52 14.72 2.89
C TYR A 123 -1.41 14.84 4.40
N GLU A 124 -1.45 16.05 4.91
CA GLU A 124 -1.19 16.31 6.32
C GLU A 124 -2.48 16.39 7.11
N VAL A 125 -2.49 15.72 8.25
CA VAL A 125 -3.60 15.72 9.19
C VAL A 125 -3.09 16.26 10.51
N PHE A 126 -3.48 17.48 10.83
CA PHE A 126 -3.18 18.14 12.09
C PHE A 126 -4.34 18.07 13.05
N ASN A 127 -4.05 17.74 14.31
CA ASN A 127 -5.05 17.60 15.36
C ASN A 127 -4.63 18.37 16.62
N GLY A 128 -5.57 18.53 17.54
CA GLY A 128 -5.30 19.32 18.74
C GLY A 128 -5.15 20.80 18.40
N CYS A 129 -5.85 21.28 17.37
CA CYS A 129 -5.68 22.63 16.86
C CYS A 129 -6.49 23.65 17.68
N ARG A 130 -5.84 24.75 18.06
CA ARG A 130 -6.45 25.94 18.66
C ARG A 130 -6.24 27.13 17.72
N GLY A 131 -7.03 28.18 17.85
CA GLY A 131 -6.93 29.38 17.02
C GLY A 131 -7.57 29.22 15.65
N LEU A 132 -8.51 28.28 15.51
CA LEU A 132 -9.23 28.07 14.24
C LEU A 132 -10.24 29.20 13.96
N THR A 133 -10.58 29.95 15.02
CA THR A 133 -11.36 31.19 14.95
C THR A 133 -10.62 32.33 15.64
N TRP A 134 -10.88 33.57 15.20
CA TRP A 134 -10.22 34.77 15.71
C TRP A 134 -10.53 35.10 17.18
N MET A 135 -11.60 34.51 17.73
CA MET A 135 -12.03 34.71 19.12
C MET A 135 -11.33 33.75 20.08
N GLU A 136 -10.66 32.72 19.56
CA GLU A 136 -10.03 31.70 20.37
C GLU A 136 -8.64 32.12 20.83
N GLY A 137 -8.39 32.00 22.14
CA GLY A 137 -7.07 32.25 22.70
C GLY A 137 -6.11 31.10 22.43
N VAL A 138 -4.89 31.42 21.99
CA VAL A 138 -3.85 30.41 21.72
C VAL A 138 -2.62 30.70 22.58
N GLY A 139 -2.25 29.73 23.41
CA GLY A 139 -0.97 29.73 24.13
C GLY A 139 0.15 29.30 23.19
N TYR A 140 0.60 30.21 22.32
CA TYR A 140 1.60 29.87 21.30
C TYR A 140 2.85 29.25 21.91
N THR A 141 3.40 28.22 21.26
CA THR A 141 4.62 27.52 21.68
C THR A 141 5.44 27.05 20.48
N SER A 142 6.76 26.97 20.65
CA SER A 142 7.67 26.38 19.68
C SER A 142 7.51 24.87 19.52
N ASP A 143 6.93 24.21 20.53
CA ASP A 143 6.80 22.75 20.58
C ASP A 143 5.60 22.23 19.77
N ALA A 144 4.78 23.12 19.21
CA ALA A 144 3.64 22.75 18.39
C ALA A 144 4.08 22.13 17.06
N ALA A 145 3.32 21.16 16.55
CA ALA A 145 3.60 20.52 15.26
C ALA A 145 3.46 21.51 14.08
N CYS A 146 2.54 22.46 14.20
CA CYS A 146 2.53 23.68 13.39
C CYS A 146 1.95 24.85 14.21
N GLY A 147 2.33 26.08 13.86
CA GLY A 147 1.78 27.30 14.44
C GLY A 147 2.69 28.51 14.25
N PRO A 148 2.26 29.71 14.67
CA PRO A 148 3.04 30.95 14.48
C PRO A 148 4.43 30.98 15.13
N GLN A 149 4.63 30.22 16.20
CA GLN A 149 5.91 30.10 16.90
C GLN A 149 6.63 28.77 16.64
N SER A 150 6.00 27.84 15.91
CA SER A 150 6.60 26.56 15.53
C SER A 150 7.57 26.76 14.35
N SER A 151 8.40 25.75 14.09
CA SER A 151 9.23 25.68 12.88
C SER A 151 8.42 25.62 11.58
N ARG A 152 7.12 25.33 11.69
CA ARG A 152 6.19 25.14 10.59
C ARG A 152 4.89 25.94 10.80
N ASN A 153 4.37 26.58 9.76
CA ASN A 153 3.05 27.23 9.82
C ASN A 153 1.89 26.27 9.52
N CYS A 154 0.71 26.54 10.10
CA CYS A 154 -0.53 25.79 9.82
C CYS A 154 -1.36 26.39 8.67
N GLN A 155 -0.85 27.40 7.96
CA GLN A 155 -1.70 28.24 7.09
C GLN A 155 -2.31 27.46 5.93
N TYR A 156 -1.54 26.54 5.33
CA TYR A 156 -2.03 25.72 4.23
C TYR A 156 -2.95 24.58 4.71
N PRO A 157 -2.57 23.74 5.69
CA PRO A 157 -3.44 22.68 6.20
C PRO A 157 -4.77 23.21 6.76
N CYS A 158 -4.72 24.32 7.51
CA CYS A 158 -5.91 24.95 8.11
C CYS A 158 -6.57 25.99 7.20
N ARG A 159 -6.27 26.04 5.89
CA ARG A 159 -6.77 27.08 4.95
C ARG A 159 -8.30 27.17 4.86
N LYS A 160 -9.01 26.12 5.27
CA LYS A 160 -10.48 26.05 5.29
C LYS A 160 -11.10 26.59 6.59
N GLU A 161 -10.27 26.89 7.59
CA GLU A 161 -10.69 27.44 8.88
C GLU A 161 -10.86 28.97 8.80
N ASN A 162 -11.54 29.55 9.79
CA ASN A 162 -11.80 30.99 9.83
C ASN A 162 -10.53 31.82 10.09
N SER A 163 -9.50 31.24 10.69
CA SER A 163 -8.28 31.95 11.09
C SER A 163 -7.00 31.11 10.89
N PRO A 164 -6.69 30.68 9.66
CA PRO A 164 -5.56 29.77 9.37
C PRO A 164 -4.20 30.28 9.85
N GLY A 165 -3.99 31.61 9.85
CA GLY A 165 -2.74 32.23 10.31
C GLY A 165 -2.58 32.28 11.83
N LEU A 166 -3.64 32.02 12.60
CA LEU A 166 -3.62 31.95 14.06
C LEU A 166 -3.66 30.52 14.58
N ALA A 167 -3.90 29.54 13.70
CA ALA A 167 -3.98 28.14 14.07
C ALA A 167 -2.64 27.64 14.64
N GLN A 168 -2.72 26.90 15.75
CA GLN A 168 -1.62 26.12 16.31
C GLN A 168 -2.12 24.71 16.61
N CYS A 169 -1.46 23.71 16.05
CA CYS A 169 -1.82 22.31 16.22
C CYS A 169 -0.70 21.55 16.92
N MET A 170 -1.07 20.74 17.91
CA MET A 170 -0.10 20.01 18.73
C MET A 170 0.33 18.68 18.11
N ASN A 171 -0.53 18.06 17.31
CA ASN A 171 -0.29 16.75 16.73
C ASN A 171 -0.24 16.82 15.21
N HIS A 172 0.64 16.02 14.62
CA HIS A 172 0.77 15.85 13.18
C HIS A 172 0.79 14.37 12.84
N THR A 173 -0.08 14.00 11.92
CA THR A 173 -0.19 12.66 11.34
C THR A 173 -0.27 12.78 9.83
N TRP A 174 -0.08 11.65 9.14
CA TRP A 174 -0.07 11.60 7.69
C TRP A 174 -1.31 10.86 7.19
N GLY A 175 -2.10 11.54 6.37
CA GLY A 175 -3.28 11.01 5.70
C GLY A 175 -2.92 10.30 4.39
N HIS A 176 -3.74 9.31 4.02
CA HIS A 176 -3.50 8.45 2.87
C HIS A 176 -4.78 8.28 2.03
N LYS A 177 -4.59 8.18 0.71
CA LYS A 177 -5.57 7.56 -0.19
C LYS A 177 -5.02 6.23 -0.68
N VAL A 178 -5.86 5.20 -0.75
CA VAL A 178 -5.46 3.84 -1.14
C VAL A 178 -6.43 3.26 -2.17
N PRO A 179 -6.01 2.34 -3.05
CA PRO A 179 -6.95 1.67 -3.94
C PRO A 179 -8.00 0.88 -3.15
N SER A 180 -9.23 0.87 -3.62
CA SER A 180 -10.36 0.17 -2.99
C SER A 180 -10.16 -1.34 -2.93
N SER A 181 -9.39 -1.90 -3.85
CA SER A 181 -8.98 -3.30 -3.84
C SER A 181 -7.57 -3.45 -4.38
N LEU A 182 -6.82 -4.37 -3.77
CA LEU A 182 -5.50 -4.81 -4.21
C LEU A 182 -5.44 -6.33 -4.10
N ARG A 183 -4.99 -6.99 -5.15
CA ARG A 183 -4.78 -8.44 -5.21
C ARG A 183 -3.34 -8.74 -5.61
N VAL A 184 -2.70 -9.61 -4.85
CA VAL A 184 -1.40 -10.19 -5.17
C VAL A 184 -1.59 -11.64 -5.54
N THR A 185 -0.96 -12.07 -6.64
CA THR A 185 -0.94 -13.46 -7.09
C THR A 185 0.49 -13.88 -7.41
N ALA A 186 0.80 -15.14 -7.17
CA ALA A 186 2.08 -15.73 -7.54
C ALA A 186 1.97 -16.55 -8.83
N TYR A 187 3.01 -16.52 -9.63
CA TYR A 187 3.21 -17.41 -10.77
C TYR A 187 4.50 -18.21 -10.57
N VAL A 188 4.45 -19.51 -10.84
CA VAL A 188 5.63 -20.37 -10.86
C VAL A 188 5.82 -20.84 -12.28
N ASP A 189 6.96 -20.52 -12.87
CA ASP A 189 7.29 -20.87 -14.26
C ASP A 189 6.21 -20.42 -15.26
N GLY A 190 5.59 -19.26 -14.98
CA GLY A 190 4.52 -18.67 -15.78
C GLY A 190 3.12 -19.25 -15.56
N GLN A 191 2.96 -20.20 -14.64
CA GLN A 191 1.66 -20.78 -14.27
C GLN A 191 1.12 -20.12 -13.01
N LEU A 192 -0.13 -19.63 -13.08
CA LEU A 192 -0.82 -19.03 -11.96
C LEU A 192 -0.94 -20.04 -10.81
N GLN A 193 -0.49 -19.66 -9.63
CA GLN A 193 -0.65 -20.46 -8.43
C GLN A 193 -1.98 -20.14 -7.74
N PRO A 194 -2.52 -21.08 -6.94
CA PRO A 194 -3.66 -20.80 -6.07
C PRO A 194 -3.32 -19.86 -4.91
N ASP A 195 -2.05 -19.48 -4.74
CA ASP A 195 -1.58 -18.56 -3.72
C ASP A 195 -1.98 -17.11 -4.04
N ASP A 196 -2.76 -16.49 -3.17
CA ASP A 196 -3.17 -15.10 -3.33
C ASP A 196 -3.36 -14.35 -2.01
N LEU A 197 -3.34 -13.02 -2.13
CA LEU A 197 -3.65 -12.09 -1.05
C LEU A 197 -4.50 -10.97 -1.63
N ILE A 198 -5.70 -10.77 -1.09
CA ILE A 198 -6.64 -9.74 -1.48
C ILE A 198 -6.86 -8.83 -0.27
N ILE A 199 -6.72 -7.52 -0.49
CA ILE A 199 -7.05 -6.48 0.48
C ILE A 199 -8.12 -5.59 -0.13
N GLU A 200 -9.18 -5.33 0.62
CA GLU A 200 -10.25 -4.41 0.24
C GLU A 200 -10.36 -3.30 1.28
N PHE A 201 -10.34 -2.07 0.80
CA PHE A 201 -10.56 -0.86 1.60
C PHE A 201 -11.92 -0.28 1.25
N SER A 202 -12.67 0.12 2.28
CA SER A 202 -13.92 0.86 2.11
C SER A 202 -14.06 1.89 3.21
N ALA A 203 -14.68 3.02 2.89
CA ALA A 203 -14.96 4.10 3.82
C ALA A 203 -16.40 4.60 3.60
N THR A 204 -16.99 5.20 4.63
CA THR A 204 -18.38 5.69 4.62
C THR A 204 -18.64 6.82 3.60
N ALA A 205 -17.60 7.50 3.11
CA ALA A 205 -17.63 8.45 2.00
C ALA A 205 -16.22 8.64 1.40
N ASN A 206 -16.10 9.43 0.31
CA ASN A 206 -14.83 9.92 -0.28
C ASN A 206 -14.04 8.93 -1.13
N SER A 207 -14.65 8.43 -2.21
CA SER A 207 -13.91 7.73 -3.27
C SER A 207 -13.71 8.59 -4.51
N GLU A 208 -12.49 8.58 -5.04
CA GLU A 208 -12.09 9.28 -6.28
C GLU A 208 -11.43 8.29 -7.24
N SER A 209 -11.47 8.55 -8.55
CA SER A 209 -10.69 7.80 -9.55
C SER A 209 -9.26 8.33 -9.66
N GLY A 210 -8.35 7.54 -10.22
CA GLY A 210 -7.02 8.01 -10.63
C GLY A 210 -5.84 7.21 -10.09
N GLY A 211 -6.06 6.11 -9.36
CA GLY A 211 -4.99 5.25 -8.86
C GLY A 211 -4.08 4.69 -9.96
N CYS A 212 -4.62 4.42 -11.15
CA CYS A 212 -3.88 3.85 -12.28
C CYS A 212 -2.84 4.79 -12.89
N GLY A 213 -2.92 6.11 -12.63
CA GLY A 213 -2.02 7.11 -13.21
C GLY A 213 -0.53 6.88 -12.88
N TRP A 214 -0.24 6.12 -11.82
CA TRP A 214 1.11 5.89 -11.32
C TRP A 214 1.72 4.54 -11.70
N VAL A 215 0.98 3.66 -12.40
CA VAL A 215 1.42 2.27 -12.68
C VAL A 215 2.82 2.22 -13.31
N GLY A 216 3.10 3.05 -14.31
CA GLY A 216 4.40 3.07 -14.99
C GLY A 216 5.56 3.46 -14.07
N SER A 217 5.35 4.47 -13.22
CA SER A 217 6.34 4.93 -12.24
C SER A 217 6.61 3.85 -11.17
N ILE A 218 5.55 3.20 -10.69
CA ILE A 218 5.66 2.13 -9.68
C ILE A 218 6.36 0.92 -10.28
N ALA A 219 5.98 0.49 -11.48
CA ALA A 219 6.60 -0.64 -12.17
C ALA A 219 8.10 -0.39 -12.42
N GLY A 220 8.46 0.84 -12.83
CA GLY A 220 9.85 1.24 -12.98
C GLY A 220 10.64 1.18 -11.67
N ALA A 221 10.04 1.66 -10.57
CA ALA A 221 10.68 1.62 -9.25
C ALA A 221 10.85 0.19 -8.70
N LEU A 222 9.91 -0.70 -9.00
CA LEU A 222 9.92 -2.08 -8.51
C LEU A 222 10.63 -3.08 -9.42
N ALA A 223 11.10 -2.67 -10.61
CA ALA A 223 11.78 -3.57 -11.56
C ALA A 223 13.01 -4.29 -10.97
N GLY A 224 13.70 -3.68 -10.01
CA GLY A 224 14.85 -4.27 -9.31
C GLY A 224 14.53 -4.92 -7.97
N PHE A 225 13.29 -4.82 -7.49
CA PHE A 225 12.88 -5.30 -6.17
C PHE A 225 12.86 -6.83 -6.12
N ILE A 226 13.27 -7.42 -4.99
CA ILE A 226 13.23 -8.86 -4.74
C ILE A 226 12.31 -9.09 -3.53
N PRO A 227 11.11 -9.69 -3.72
CA PRO A 227 10.15 -9.87 -2.64
C PRO A 227 10.68 -10.63 -1.42
N VAL A 228 11.43 -11.72 -1.63
CA VAL A 228 12.09 -12.46 -0.57
C VAL A 228 13.52 -12.78 -0.98
N GLY A 229 14.47 -12.51 -0.09
CA GLY A 229 15.88 -12.82 -0.32
C GLY A 229 16.09 -14.32 -0.55
N GLY A 230 16.40 -14.71 -1.78
CA GLY A 230 16.55 -16.11 -2.18
C GLY A 230 16.82 -16.24 -3.68
N LYS A 231 17.00 -17.48 -4.18
CA LYS A 231 17.28 -17.75 -5.60
C LYS A 231 16.03 -17.92 -6.47
N LEU A 232 14.86 -18.13 -5.86
CA LEU A 232 13.65 -18.54 -6.57
C LEU A 232 12.71 -17.37 -6.89
N PHE A 233 12.69 -16.31 -6.08
CA PHE A 233 11.92 -15.11 -6.39
C PHE A 233 12.58 -14.30 -7.50
N SER A 234 11.77 -13.93 -8.48
CA SER A 234 12.15 -13.04 -9.56
C SER A 234 12.43 -11.64 -9.03
N LYS A 235 13.35 -10.95 -9.68
CA LYS A 235 13.39 -9.49 -9.61
C LYS A 235 12.17 -8.93 -10.32
N GLY A 236 11.61 -7.87 -9.76
CA GLY A 236 10.43 -7.21 -10.30
C GLY A 236 9.14 -7.67 -9.65
N ILE A 237 8.17 -6.76 -9.67
CA ILE A 237 6.76 -7.06 -9.43
C ILE A 237 6.01 -6.64 -10.70
N GLU A 238 5.23 -7.54 -11.27
CA GLU A 238 4.35 -7.20 -12.38
C GLU A 238 3.16 -6.42 -11.83
N ILE A 239 2.80 -5.31 -12.47
CA ILE A 239 1.77 -4.41 -11.97
C ILE A 239 0.67 -4.26 -13.00
N GLY A 240 -0.56 -4.54 -12.57
CA GLY A 240 -1.77 -4.24 -13.32
C GLY A 240 -2.62 -3.22 -12.57
N CYS A 241 -3.40 -2.43 -13.30
CA CYS A 241 -4.46 -1.62 -12.73
C CYS A 241 -5.74 -1.86 -13.52
N SER A 242 -6.89 -1.77 -12.86
CA SER A 242 -8.20 -2.04 -13.46
C SER A 242 -9.21 -0.99 -13.02
N ASP A 243 -10.00 -0.51 -13.97
CA ASP A 243 -11.09 0.45 -13.76
C ASP A 243 -12.31 -0.20 -13.09
#